data_AF-A0A5R8LT61-F1
#
_entry.id   AF-A0A5R8LT61-F1
#
_cell.length_a   1.000
_cell.length_b   1.000
_cell.length_c   1.000
_cell.angle_alpha   90.00
_cell.angle_beta   90.00
_cell.angle_gamma   90.00
#
_symmetry.space_group_name_H-M   'P 1'
#
loop_
_entity.id
_entity.type
_entity.pdbx_description
1 polymer ?
#
loop_
_entity_poly.entity_id
_entity_poly.type
_entity_poly.pdbx_seq_one_letter_code
_entity_poly.pdbx_strand_id
1 'polypeptide(L)'
;MKKFTLGLLSLFSTFGFTQENYPQDAFRSPLDIPLILAGTFGELRSNHFHGGIDIKTQQREGLPVYGIADGTITRIKVSIWGYGKVLYVAHPNGYTSVYGHLQKFSPRIEEYVKKLQYDKKSFEVEAFPDYGELKIEKGELIAYSGNTGGSAGPHLHFEIRSSISEKPTNPMLYGIDIPDATNPTLEKLFVYPLSDNSQVNQSREKVQVNFSRQPDGTFLASTVNALGKIGVGFVGYDRLDMAANKNGVYAVSLSVNGKTYCSYDFESFSFGETRYINTLIDYDHLGRYRERIQKLFKSPGNYLSIYEELYNNGIIEVGEGLSYNLQLLISDFKGNKVTLNIPVEGKKEEIKIEKEDDRTDYYVIAKKPNNYDLGGAKVYFPENTFYEDFYIDLKKGQDTVTIHRNTVPAHRNFTITFDVDKYPEEERKQLFIARLDERLNPSYLNTYKRGNTFTARTRNLGTYTLAKDTVPPTIRTKNFKEKQWLNNYRYLSVHISDDLSGVDSYSATLNGEWILMEYEPKTNTLTYNFDDTILDKKQCVLEVTVTDNVGNTSTLATPFYRN
;
A
#
# COMPACT_ATOMS: atom_id res chain seq x y z
N MET A 1 76.76 4.69 8.76
CA MET A 1 75.83 3.76 8.08
C MET A 1 74.42 4.00 8.59
N LYS A 2 73.44 3.85 7.70
CA LYS A 2 72.16 4.60 7.64
C LYS A 2 71.19 4.33 8.80
N LYS A 3 70.59 5.41 9.33
CA LYS A 3 69.40 5.41 10.19
C LYS A 3 68.16 5.20 9.32
N PHE A 4 67.31 4.25 9.69
CA PHE A 4 65.97 4.07 9.11
C PHE A 4 64.95 4.85 9.94
N THR A 5 64.26 5.79 9.31
CA THR A 5 63.08 6.47 9.83
C THR A 5 61.85 5.78 9.27
N LEU A 6 61.01 5.22 10.15
CA LEU A 6 59.72 4.63 9.81
C LEU A 6 58.67 5.74 9.79
N GLY A 7 58.21 6.14 8.61
CA GLY A 7 57.13 7.10 8.43
C GLY A 7 55.77 6.40 8.52
N LEU A 8 54.97 6.76 9.52
CA LEU A 8 53.58 6.33 9.68
C LEU A 8 52.71 7.20 8.75
N LEU A 9 52.13 6.61 7.70
CA LEU A 9 51.16 7.30 6.83
C LEU A 9 49.76 7.14 7.44
N SER A 10 49.24 8.18 8.07
CA SER A 10 47.82 8.24 8.47
C SER A 10 46.98 8.61 7.24
N LEU A 11 46.24 7.64 6.70
CA LEU A 11 45.15 7.90 5.75
C LEU A 11 43.97 8.52 6.52
N PHE A 12 43.77 9.82 6.36
CA PHE A 12 42.52 10.48 6.72
C PHE A 12 41.49 10.20 5.62
N SER A 13 40.55 9.30 5.89
CA SER A 13 39.34 9.13 5.07
C SER A 13 38.37 10.26 5.40
N THR A 14 38.37 11.32 4.60
CA THR A 14 37.29 12.31 4.62
C THR A 14 36.04 11.66 4.03
N PHE A 15 35.06 11.32 4.86
CA PHE A 15 33.71 11.05 4.39
C PHE A 15 33.12 12.37 3.88
N GLY A 16 33.22 12.60 2.57
CA GLY A 16 32.41 13.60 1.91
C GLY A 16 30.98 13.09 1.87
N PHE A 17 30.05 13.76 2.55
CA PHE A 17 28.63 13.64 2.23
C PHE A 17 28.46 14.23 0.83
N THR A 18 28.37 13.39 -0.18
CA THR A 18 27.91 13.82 -1.51
C THR A 18 26.41 13.96 -1.41
N GLN A 19 25.88 15.17 -1.54
CA GLN A 19 24.47 15.36 -1.86
C GLN A 19 24.22 14.64 -3.19
N GLU A 20 23.30 13.67 -3.23
CA GLU A 20 22.97 12.99 -4.48
C GLU A 20 22.41 14.02 -5.46
N ASN A 21 23.16 14.32 -6.50
CA ASN A 21 22.71 15.22 -7.55
C ASN A 21 21.84 14.43 -8.52
N TYR A 22 20.53 14.45 -8.28
CA TYR A 22 19.54 13.86 -9.17
C TYR A 22 19.53 14.58 -10.54
N PRO A 23 19.52 13.85 -11.66
CA PRO A 23 19.60 14.47 -12.98
C PRO A 23 18.29 15.20 -13.34
N GLN A 24 18.36 16.53 -13.46
CA GLN A 24 17.19 17.37 -13.75
C GLN A 24 16.78 17.35 -15.24
N ASP A 25 17.75 17.24 -16.16
CA ASP A 25 17.49 17.37 -17.61
C ASP A 25 17.56 16.03 -18.39
N ALA A 26 17.93 14.93 -17.71
CA ALA A 26 18.10 13.64 -18.36
C ALA A 26 16.76 13.06 -18.83
N PHE A 27 15.69 13.29 -18.06
CA PHE A 27 14.37 12.70 -18.29
C PHE A 27 13.40 13.71 -18.88
N ARG A 28 12.48 13.23 -19.73
CA ARG A 28 11.29 13.98 -20.13
C ARG A 28 10.08 13.54 -19.30
N SER A 29 8.99 14.31 -19.37
CA SER A 29 7.70 13.88 -18.84
C SER A 29 7.23 12.56 -19.50
N PRO A 30 6.62 11.63 -18.72
CA PRO A 30 6.07 10.38 -19.27
C PRO A 30 4.76 10.59 -20.06
N LEU A 31 4.17 11.79 -20.00
CA LEU A 31 2.93 12.18 -20.68
C LEU A 31 3.06 13.56 -21.33
N ASP A 32 2.38 13.77 -22.46
CA ASP A 32 2.31 15.08 -23.16
C ASP A 32 1.07 15.90 -22.74
N ILE A 33 0.85 16.00 -21.42
CA ILE A 33 -0.20 16.84 -20.83
C ILE A 33 0.36 17.61 -19.62
N PRO A 34 -0.28 18.71 -19.18
CA PRO A 34 0.02 19.29 -17.89
C PRO A 34 -0.09 18.25 -16.77
N LEU A 35 0.93 18.18 -15.93
CA LEU A 35 0.99 17.20 -14.85
C LEU A 35 0.22 17.70 -13.64
N ILE A 36 -0.82 16.95 -13.26
CA ILE A 36 -1.61 17.18 -12.05
C ILE A 36 -1.63 15.87 -11.28
N LEU A 37 -1.24 15.87 -10.01
CA LEU A 37 -1.13 14.65 -9.23
C LEU A 37 -2.43 14.31 -8.48
N ALA A 38 -2.75 13.03 -8.41
CA ALA A 38 -3.75 12.44 -7.51
C ALA A 38 -3.12 11.91 -6.21
N GLY A 39 -1.82 11.64 -6.21
CA GLY A 39 -1.05 11.08 -5.10
C GLY A 39 0.42 11.46 -5.23
N THR A 40 1.05 11.84 -4.13
CA THR A 40 2.47 12.21 -4.06
C THR A 40 3.33 11.05 -3.55
N PHE A 41 4.63 11.13 -3.80
CA PHE A 41 5.58 10.15 -3.26
C PHE A 41 5.61 10.19 -1.72
N GLY A 42 5.78 9.04 -1.08
CA GLY A 42 5.84 8.95 0.39
C GLY A 42 4.49 9.05 1.09
N GLU A 43 3.40 9.33 0.36
CA GLU A 43 2.07 9.43 0.93
C GLU A 43 1.70 8.16 1.72
N LEU A 44 1.18 8.37 2.94
CA LEU A 44 0.80 7.29 3.82
C LEU A 44 -0.34 6.48 3.21
N ARG A 45 -0.13 5.21 2.88
CA ARG A 45 -1.20 4.27 2.50
C ARG A 45 -1.47 3.29 3.65
N SER A 46 -2.45 2.41 3.51
CA SER A 46 -2.94 1.59 4.63
C SER A 46 -1.89 0.72 5.32
N ASN A 47 -0.83 0.31 4.61
CA ASN A 47 0.24 -0.53 5.14
C ASN A 47 1.59 -0.33 4.41
N HIS A 48 1.75 0.77 3.68
CA HIS A 48 2.99 1.11 2.96
C HIS A 48 3.03 2.62 2.65
N PHE A 49 4.19 3.12 2.23
CA PHE A 49 4.32 4.43 1.59
C PHE A 49 4.07 4.30 0.10
N HIS A 50 3.51 5.35 -0.50
CA HIS A 50 3.34 5.43 -1.94
C HIS A 50 4.69 5.52 -2.66
N GLY A 51 5.00 4.55 -3.53
CA GLY A 51 6.31 4.37 -4.20
C GLY A 51 6.58 5.28 -5.39
N GLY A 52 5.65 6.17 -5.73
CA GLY A 52 5.73 7.00 -6.93
C GLY A 52 4.83 8.23 -6.83
N ILE A 53 4.52 8.78 -8.00
CA ILE A 53 3.49 9.80 -8.18
C ILE A 53 2.35 9.23 -9.01
N ASP A 54 1.12 9.63 -8.70
CA ASP A 54 -0.06 9.26 -9.46
C ASP A 54 -0.46 10.45 -10.34
N ILE A 55 -0.16 10.41 -11.63
CA ILE A 55 -0.44 11.50 -12.57
C ILE A 55 -1.85 11.34 -13.14
N LYS A 56 -2.72 12.33 -12.93
CA LYS A 56 -4.10 12.32 -13.44
C LYS A 56 -4.11 12.34 -14.96
N THR A 57 -4.97 11.52 -15.54
CA THR A 57 -5.12 11.40 -17.01
C THR A 57 -6.42 12.04 -17.49
N GLN A 58 -6.77 13.22 -16.95
CA GLN A 58 -7.97 13.98 -17.34
C GLN A 58 -9.27 13.16 -17.28
N GLN A 59 -9.39 12.29 -16.26
CA GLN A 59 -10.54 11.38 -16.05
C GLN A 59 -10.79 10.38 -17.18
N ARG A 60 -9.78 10.09 -18.02
CA ARG A 60 -9.89 9.13 -19.12
C ARG A 60 -8.70 8.18 -19.16
N GLU A 61 -8.93 6.99 -19.71
CA GLU A 61 -7.88 6.06 -20.08
C GLU A 61 -7.40 6.33 -21.52
N GLY A 62 -6.31 5.68 -21.91
CA GLY A 62 -5.84 5.63 -23.28
C GLY A 62 -4.96 6.81 -23.71
N LEU A 63 -4.41 7.62 -22.78
CA LEU A 63 -3.45 8.66 -23.16
C LEU A 63 -2.10 8.02 -23.51
N PRO A 64 -1.40 8.47 -24.56
CA PRO A 64 -0.05 8.01 -24.89
C PRO A 64 0.91 8.16 -23.70
N VAL A 65 1.57 7.06 -23.32
CA VAL A 65 2.64 7.02 -22.32
C VAL A 65 3.94 6.73 -23.01
N TYR A 66 4.98 7.47 -22.64
CA TYR A 66 6.25 7.44 -23.34
C TYR A 66 7.44 7.14 -22.46
N GLY A 67 8.51 6.62 -23.08
CA GLY A 67 9.81 6.46 -22.42
C GLY A 67 10.42 7.83 -22.06
N ILE A 68 10.76 7.99 -20.77
CA ILE A 68 11.35 9.24 -20.26
C ILE A 68 12.80 9.48 -20.74
N ALA A 69 13.51 8.42 -21.12
CA ALA A 69 14.87 8.41 -21.65
C ALA A 69 15.13 7.11 -22.41
N ASP A 70 16.27 7.05 -23.11
CA ASP A 70 16.78 5.81 -23.72
C ASP A 70 16.92 4.73 -22.66
N GLY A 71 16.61 3.48 -23.00
CA GLY A 71 16.69 2.38 -22.07
C GLY A 71 16.30 1.04 -22.66
N THR A 72 16.12 0.07 -21.77
CA THR A 72 15.72 -1.31 -22.09
C THR A 72 14.62 -1.74 -21.14
N ILE A 73 13.56 -2.36 -21.64
CA ILE A 73 12.54 -2.98 -20.79
C ILE A 73 13.15 -4.21 -20.11
N THR A 74 13.18 -4.21 -18.78
CA THR A 74 13.75 -5.31 -17.97
C THR A 74 12.70 -6.18 -17.30
N ARG A 75 11.46 -5.68 -17.18
CA ARG A 75 10.35 -6.44 -16.63
C ARG A 75 9.03 -5.94 -17.19
N ILE A 76 8.16 -6.89 -17.52
CA ILE A 76 6.76 -6.66 -17.88
C ILE A 76 5.92 -7.55 -16.99
N LYS A 77 4.85 -6.98 -16.43
CA LYS A 77 3.87 -7.77 -15.67
C LYS A 77 2.45 -7.36 -16.03
N VAL A 78 1.61 -8.36 -16.23
CA VAL A 78 0.15 -8.24 -16.36
C VAL A 78 -0.45 -8.97 -15.17
N SER A 79 -1.20 -8.25 -14.35
CA SER A 79 -1.92 -8.82 -13.22
C SER A 79 -3.28 -8.16 -13.05
N ILE A 80 -4.22 -8.85 -12.43
CA ILE A 80 -5.51 -8.28 -12.03
C ILE A 80 -5.42 -7.43 -10.75
N TRP A 81 -4.28 -7.49 -10.04
CA TRP A 81 -4.02 -6.77 -8.79
C TRP A 81 -2.77 -5.88 -8.90
N GLY A 82 -2.45 -5.16 -7.82
CA GLY A 82 -1.25 -4.33 -7.73
C GLY A 82 -1.21 -3.27 -8.84
N TYR A 83 -0.09 -3.17 -9.56
CA TYR A 83 0.07 -2.22 -10.68
C TYR A 83 -0.78 -2.54 -11.91
N GLY A 84 -1.48 -3.68 -11.98
CA GLY A 84 -2.18 -4.05 -13.21
C GLY A 84 -1.21 -4.43 -14.33
N LYS A 85 -1.31 -3.75 -15.48
CA LYS A 85 -0.30 -3.81 -16.54
C LYS A 85 0.80 -2.80 -16.23
N VAL A 86 2.05 -3.28 -16.17
CA VAL A 86 3.21 -2.47 -15.76
C VAL A 86 4.46 -2.74 -16.59
N LEU A 87 5.22 -1.68 -16.87
CA LEU A 87 6.54 -1.72 -17.50
C LEU A 87 7.62 -1.22 -16.55
N TYR A 88 8.79 -1.86 -16.59
CA TYR A 88 10.02 -1.42 -15.94
C TYR A 88 11.08 -1.18 -17.03
N VAL A 89 11.62 0.03 -17.10
CA VAL A 89 12.62 0.42 -18.10
C VAL A 89 13.89 0.84 -17.39
N ALA A 90 14.97 0.08 -17.57
CA ALA A 90 16.29 0.42 -17.06
C ALA A 90 17.02 1.38 -18.01
N HIS A 91 17.57 2.45 -17.46
CA HIS A 91 18.26 3.50 -18.19
C HIS A 91 19.78 3.41 -18.00
N PRO A 92 20.60 3.81 -18.99
CA PRO A 92 22.06 3.75 -18.89
C PRO A 92 22.67 4.56 -17.73
N ASN A 93 21.94 5.55 -17.19
CA ASN A 93 22.37 6.39 -16.08
C ASN A 93 22.14 5.77 -14.69
N GLY A 94 21.73 4.49 -14.61
CA GLY A 94 21.63 3.76 -13.35
C GLY A 94 20.26 3.87 -12.64
N TYR A 95 19.25 4.39 -13.33
CA TYR A 95 17.88 4.47 -12.85
C TYR A 95 16.92 3.57 -13.64
N THR A 96 15.86 3.12 -12.99
CA THR A 96 14.76 2.36 -13.58
C THR A 96 13.48 3.16 -13.45
N SER A 97 12.79 3.43 -14.56
CA SER A 97 11.45 4.01 -14.54
C SER A 97 10.37 2.93 -14.55
N VAL A 98 9.28 3.15 -13.83
CA VAL A 98 8.16 2.20 -13.70
C VAL A 98 6.86 2.89 -14.10
N TYR A 99 6.06 2.23 -14.94
CA TYR A 99 4.82 2.76 -15.50
C TYR A 99 3.68 1.78 -15.19
N GLY A 100 2.86 2.10 -14.18
CA GLY A 100 1.78 1.25 -13.68
C GLY A 100 0.39 1.67 -14.14
N HIS A 101 -0.57 0.79 -13.89
CA HIS A 101 -1.99 0.94 -14.21
C HIS A 101 -2.30 1.14 -15.70
N LEU A 102 -1.42 0.66 -16.59
CA LEU A 102 -1.55 0.86 -18.03
C LEU A 102 -2.80 0.17 -18.58
N GLN A 103 -3.43 0.77 -19.59
CA GLN A 103 -4.58 0.15 -20.27
C GLN A 103 -4.10 -0.94 -21.24
N LYS A 104 -3.07 -0.62 -22.02
CA LYS A 104 -2.45 -1.50 -23.02
C LYS A 104 -1.02 -1.03 -23.31
N PHE A 105 -0.20 -1.92 -23.83
CA PHE A 105 1.17 -1.57 -24.24
C PHE A 105 1.18 -0.97 -25.66
N SER A 106 2.33 -0.46 -26.09
CA SER A 106 2.54 -0.11 -27.51
C SER A 106 2.45 -1.37 -28.38
N PRO A 107 2.14 -1.26 -29.69
CA PRO A 107 1.91 -2.43 -30.55
C PRO A 107 3.02 -3.49 -30.47
N ARG A 108 4.30 -3.05 -30.49
CA ARG A 108 5.46 -3.94 -30.38
C ARG A 108 5.51 -4.72 -29.06
N ILE A 109 5.21 -4.05 -27.95
CA ILE A 109 5.28 -4.66 -26.62
C ILE A 109 4.02 -5.52 -26.37
N GLU A 110 2.87 -5.09 -26.86
CA GLU A 110 1.61 -5.83 -26.76
C GLU A 110 1.71 -7.17 -27.52
N GLU A 111 2.31 -7.20 -28.70
CA GLU A 111 2.56 -8.44 -29.46
C GLU A 111 3.44 -9.41 -28.67
N TYR A 112 4.53 -8.91 -28.08
CA TYR A 112 5.42 -9.70 -27.22
C TYR A 112 4.67 -10.32 -26.03
N VAL A 113 3.86 -9.52 -25.32
CA VAL A 113 3.10 -9.98 -24.15
C VAL A 113 2.02 -10.97 -24.55
N LYS A 114 1.28 -10.71 -25.63
CA LYS A 114 0.22 -11.61 -26.11
C LYS A 114 0.77 -12.98 -26.48
N LYS A 115 1.91 -13.03 -27.18
CA LYS A 115 2.57 -14.31 -27.50
C LYS A 115 2.79 -15.14 -26.22
N LEU A 116 3.31 -14.51 -25.16
CA LEU A 116 3.51 -15.17 -23.86
C LEU A 116 2.20 -15.61 -23.20
N GLN A 117 1.14 -14.80 -23.29
CA GLN A 117 -0.18 -15.13 -22.74
C GLN A 117 -0.81 -16.33 -23.44
N TYR A 118 -0.71 -16.41 -24.77
CA TYR A 118 -1.19 -17.55 -25.56
C TYR A 118 -0.34 -18.80 -25.32
N ASP A 119 0.99 -18.69 -25.28
CA ASP A 119 1.89 -19.80 -24.99
C ASP A 119 1.61 -20.40 -23.60
N LYS A 120 1.32 -19.56 -22.61
CA LYS A 120 1.01 -19.97 -21.22
C LYS A 120 -0.48 -20.27 -20.99
N LYS A 121 -1.36 -19.95 -21.95
CA LYS A 121 -2.83 -19.96 -21.80
C LYS A 121 -3.29 -19.24 -20.52
N SER A 122 -2.73 -18.05 -20.28
CA SER A 122 -2.97 -17.25 -19.07
C SER A 122 -3.08 -15.77 -19.38
N PHE A 123 -4.04 -15.08 -18.75
CA PHE A 123 -4.09 -13.61 -18.78
C PHE A 123 -2.97 -13.00 -17.95
N GLU A 124 -2.74 -13.50 -16.73
CA GLU A 124 -1.66 -13.00 -15.89
C GLU A 124 -0.33 -13.61 -16.35
N VAL A 125 0.62 -12.74 -16.69
CA VAL A 125 1.97 -13.13 -17.11
C VAL A 125 3.00 -12.17 -16.53
N GLU A 126 4.20 -12.70 -16.35
CA GLU A 126 5.39 -11.94 -15.99
C GLU A 126 6.53 -12.36 -16.91
N ALA A 127 7.28 -11.37 -17.39
CA ALA A 127 8.36 -11.52 -18.34
C ALA A 127 9.56 -10.66 -17.92
N PHE A 128 10.76 -11.18 -18.19
CA PHE A 128 12.05 -10.52 -17.96
C PHE A 128 12.84 -10.58 -19.28
N PRO A 129 12.59 -9.66 -20.22
CA PRO A 129 13.31 -9.62 -21.50
C PRO A 129 14.82 -9.52 -21.29
N ASP A 130 15.59 -10.10 -22.20
CA ASP A 130 17.05 -9.99 -22.16
C ASP A 130 17.49 -8.55 -22.41
N TYR A 131 18.65 -8.17 -21.86
CA TYR A 131 19.15 -6.82 -22.01
C TYR A 131 19.38 -6.47 -23.49
N GLY A 132 18.67 -5.44 -23.98
CA GLY A 132 18.73 -4.96 -25.35
C GLY A 132 17.73 -5.63 -26.30
N GLU A 133 16.93 -6.58 -25.84
CA GLU A 133 15.85 -7.22 -26.62
C GLU A 133 14.75 -6.20 -26.94
N LEU A 134 14.27 -5.49 -25.92
CA LEU A 134 13.23 -4.47 -26.03
C LEU A 134 13.81 -3.09 -25.66
N LYS A 135 14.55 -2.49 -26.58
CA LYS A 135 15.11 -1.13 -26.43
C LYS A 135 14.04 -0.06 -26.62
N ILE A 136 14.11 0.97 -25.80
CA ILE A 136 13.25 2.16 -25.82
C ILE A 136 14.12 3.38 -26.12
N GLU A 137 13.67 4.25 -27.03
CA GLU A 137 14.25 5.58 -27.23
C GLU A 137 13.53 6.64 -26.38
N LYS A 138 14.24 7.69 -25.96
CA LYS A 138 13.63 8.86 -25.30
C LYS A 138 12.57 9.45 -26.22
N GLY A 139 11.31 9.49 -25.76
CA GLY A 139 10.22 9.95 -26.62
C GLY A 139 9.31 8.85 -27.17
N GLU A 140 9.77 7.60 -27.18
CA GLU A 140 9.05 6.50 -27.81
C GLU A 140 7.73 6.19 -27.09
N LEU A 141 6.67 5.93 -27.86
CA LEU A 141 5.41 5.41 -27.33
C LEU A 141 5.62 3.99 -26.79
N ILE A 142 5.46 3.81 -25.48
CA ILE A 142 5.64 2.51 -24.82
C ILE A 142 4.32 1.91 -24.34
N ALA A 143 3.32 2.73 -24.05
CA ALA A 143 2.05 2.25 -23.54
C ALA A 143 0.94 3.31 -23.66
N TYR A 144 -0.23 2.99 -23.12
CA TYR A 144 -1.34 3.90 -22.95
C TYR A 144 -1.80 3.87 -21.50
N SER A 145 -2.06 5.04 -20.92
CA SER A 145 -2.51 5.19 -19.53
C SER A 145 -3.83 4.46 -19.31
N GLY A 146 -4.10 4.03 -18.08
CA GLY A 146 -5.27 3.20 -17.84
C GLY A 146 -5.80 3.27 -16.42
N ASN A 147 -6.46 2.17 -16.05
CA ASN A 147 -7.02 1.96 -14.72
C ASN A 147 -6.90 0.48 -14.31
N THR A 148 -5.93 -0.26 -14.85
CA THR A 148 -5.80 -1.70 -14.58
C THR A 148 -5.22 -1.94 -13.18
N GLY A 149 -5.52 -3.12 -12.60
CA GLY A 149 -5.06 -3.48 -11.26
C GLY A 149 -5.77 -2.72 -10.13
N GLY A 150 -5.05 -2.52 -9.02
CA GLY A 150 -5.52 -1.91 -7.79
C GLY A 150 -5.56 -0.38 -7.85
N SER A 151 -6.36 0.17 -8.76
CA SER A 151 -6.54 1.61 -8.96
C SER A 151 -8.01 2.03 -8.73
N ALA A 152 -8.22 3.22 -8.17
CA ALA A 152 -9.55 3.79 -7.91
C ALA A 152 -10.12 4.59 -9.09
N GLY A 153 -9.29 5.02 -10.04
CA GLY A 153 -9.71 5.79 -11.20
C GLY A 153 -8.57 6.04 -12.19
N PRO A 154 -8.83 6.48 -13.43
CA PRO A 154 -7.81 6.62 -14.46
C PRO A 154 -6.66 7.55 -14.07
N HIS A 155 -5.44 7.00 -14.07
CA HIS A 155 -4.19 7.73 -13.82
C HIS A 155 -2.99 6.93 -14.36
N LEU A 156 -1.83 7.55 -14.42
CA LEU A 156 -0.55 6.87 -14.59
C LEU A 156 0.17 6.84 -13.24
N HIS A 157 0.41 5.66 -12.69
CA HIS A 157 1.35 5.52 -11.58
C HIS A 157 2.77 5.49 -12.14
N PHE A 158 3.63 6.39 -11.66
CA PHE A 158 4.97 6.57 -12.19
C PHE A 158 6.01 6.60 -11.07
N GLU A 159 7.07 5.81 -11.23
CA GLU A 159 8.18 5.75 -10.29
C GLU A 159 9.53 5.92 -10.98
N ILE A 160 10.51 6.40 -10.21
CA ILE A 160 11.93 6.33 -10.54
C ILE A 160 12.62 5.60 -9.38
N ARG A 161 13.39 4.56 -9.71
CA ARG A 161 14.12 3.72 -8.75
C ARG A 161 15.60 3.68 -9.08
N SER A 162 16.43 3.44 -8.07
CA SER A 162 17.82 3.00 -8.30
C SER A 162 17.83 1.63 -8.99
N SER A 163 18.53 1.48 -10.12
CA SER A 163 18.66 0.17 -10.78
C SER A 163 19.47 -0.85 -9.99
N ILE A 164 20.24 -0.40 -8.98
CA ILE A 164 21.07 -1.27 -8.14
C ILE A 164 20.31 -1.75 -6.91
N SER A 165 19.67 -0.81 -6.18
CA SER A 165 19.02 -1.12 -4.90
C SER A 165 17.52 -1.36 -5.01
N GLU A 166 16.92 -1.04 -6.17
CA GLU A 166 15.47 -0.98 -6.40
C GLU A 166 14.69 -0.03 -5.47
N LYS A 167 15.40 0.76 -4.65
CA LYS A 167 14.78 1.77 -3.80
C LYS A 167 14.10 2.82 -4.67
N PRO A 168 12.80 3.10 -4.46
CA PRO A 168 12.14 4.19 -5.12
C PRO A 168 12.58 5.53 -4.52
N THR A 169 12.58 6.55 -5.36
CA THR A 169 12.95 7.93 -5.04
C THR A 169 11.86 8.85 -5.54
N ASN A 170 11.62 9.97 -4.87
CA ASN A 170 10.61 10.92 -5.28
C ASN A 170 10.86 11.39 -6.73
N PRO A 171 9.96 11.07 -7.69
CA PRO A 171 10.17 11.43 -9.10
C PRO A 171 10.30 12.94 -9.36
N MET A 172 9.79 13.78 -8.46
CA MET A 172 9.91 15.25 -8.55
C MET A 172 11.36 15.73 -8.37
N LEU A 173 12.25 14.89 -7.82
CA LEU A 173 13.69 15.16 -7.73
C LEU A 173 14.40 15.10 -9.10
N TYR A 174 13.72 14.67 -10.17
CA TYR A 174 14.34 14.44 -11.48
C TYR A 174 13.81 15.36 -12.58
N GLY A 175 13.56 16.63 -12.25
CA GLY A 175 13.04 17.63 -13.19
C GLY A 175 11.55 17.54 -13.49
N ILE A 176 10.78 16.68 -12.80
CA ILE A 176 9.33 16.67 -12.89
C ILE A 176 8.77 17.81 -12.06
N ASP A 177 8.50 18.93 -12.73
CA ASP A 177 8.00 20.14 -12.11
C ASP A 177 6.47 20.13 -11.97
N ILE A 178 5.99 20.15 -10.72
CA ILE A 178 4.57 20.28 -10.37
C ILE A 178 4.38 21.61 -9.65
N PRO A 179 3.55 22.53 -10.18
CA PRO A 179 3.27 23.81 -9.52
C PRO A 179 2.64 23.62 -8.14
N ASP A 180 3.22 24.26 -7.14
CA ASP A 180 2.72 24.26 -5.78
C ASP A 180 3.28 25.45 -4.97
N ALA A 181 2.40 26.40 -4.63
CA ALA A 181 2.69 27.55 -3.78
C ALA A 181 1.90 27.51 -2.46
N THR A 182 1.25 26.38 -2.16
CA THR A 182 0.33 26.25 -1.03
C THR A 182 1.07 25.64 0.17
N ASN A 183 1.05 26.32 1.32
CA ASN A 183 1.60 25.73 2.55
C ASN A 183 0.83 24.45 2.93
N PRO A 184 1.51 23.44 3.48
CA PRO A 184 0.84 22.29 4.09
C PRO A 184 -0.17 22.70 5.16
N THR A 185 -1.23 21.91 5.30
CA THR A 185 -2.28 22.11 6.30
C THR A 185 -2.01 21.27 7.54
N LEU A 186 -1.92 21.93 8.70
CA LEU A 186 -1.94 21.29 10.02
C LEU A 186 -3.37 21.33 10.57
N GLU A 187 -3.99 20.17 10.77
CA GLU A 187 -5.37 20.05 11.26
C GLU A 187 -5.44 19.86 12.78
N LYS A 188 -4.59 19.00 13.35
CA LYS A 188 -4.63 18.64 14.78
C LYS A 188 -3.24 18.40 15.36
N LEU A 189 -3.11 18.70 16.65
CA LEU A 189 -1.93 18.44 17.46
C LEU A 189 -2.29 17.51 18.62
N PHE A 190 -1.43 16.54 18.90
CA PHE A 190 -1.56 15.61 20.01
C PHE A 190 -0.27 15.55 20.81
N VAL A 191 -0.40 15.43 22.13
CA VAL A 191 0.72 15.18 23.04
C VAL A 191 0.42 13.94 23.87
N TYR A 192 1.42 13.06 23.98
CA TYR A 192 1.31 11.71 24.51
C TYR A 192 2.11 11.59 25.80
N PRO A 193 1.51 11.18 26.93
CA PRO A 193 2.24 10.58 28.04
C PRO A 193 2.82 9.21 27.60
N LEU A 194 4.13 8.98 27.79
CA LEU A 194 4.84 7.79 27.31
C LEU A 194 5.37 6.86 28.42
N SER A 195 5.03 7.13 29.68
CA SER A 195 5.42 6.31 30.83
C SER A 195 4.36 6.36 31.93
N ASP A 196 4.36 5.37 32.82
CA ASP A 196 3.36 5.26 33.90
C ASP A 196 3.32 6.48 34.84
N ASN A 197 4.46 7.18 34.96
CA ASN A 197 4.60 8.38 35.79
C ASN A 197 4.47 9.69 35.00
N SER A 198 4.23 9.62 33.69
CA SER A 198 4.05 10.83 32.87
C SER A 198 2.62 11.31 32.84
N GLN A 199 2.45 12.62 32.65
CA GLN A 199 1.15 13.25 32.48
C GLN A 199 1.21 14.40 31.50
N VAL A 200 0.08 14.69 30.88
CA VAL A 200 -0.13 15.82 29.98
C VAL A 200 -1.51 16.39 30.27
N ASN A 201 -1.61 17.68 30.62
CA ASN A 201 -2.86 18.38 30.91
C ASN A 201 -3.84 17.55 31.78
N GLN A 202 -3.38 17.10 32.95
CA GLN A 202 -4.16 16.27 33.89
C GLN A 202 -4.56 14.88 33.35
N SER A 203 -3.94 14.39 32.29
CA SER A 203 -4.24 13.11 31.65
C SER A 203 -3.03 12.18 31.56
N ARG A 204 -3.28 10.88 31.76
CA ARG A 204 -2.36 9.78 31.42
C ARG A 204 -2.64 9.15 30.06
N GLU A 205 -3.65 9.67 29.35
CA GLU A 205 -3.94 9.36 27.95
C GLU A 205 -3.41 10.46 27.02
N LYS A 206 -3.39 10.19 25.71
CA LYS A 206 -3.05 11.24 24.73
C LYS A 206 -4.05 12.38 24.79
N VAL A 207 -3.57 13.61 24.64
CA VAL A 207 -4.37 14.84 24.68
C VAL A 207 -4.31 15.55 23.35
N GLN A 208 -5.45 15.89 22.77
CA GLN A 208 -5.52 16.84 21.66
C GLN A 208 -5.31 18.25 22.20
N VAL A 209 -4.37 18.98 21.62
CA VAL A 209 -4.02 20.35 22.04
C VAL A 209 -4.52 21.34 21.00
N ASN A 210 -5.22 22.37 21.46
CA ASN A 210 -5.71 23.44 20.58
C ASN A 210 -4.55 24.38 20.21
N PHE A 211 -4.63 24.97 19.03
CA PHE A 211 -3.68 25.97 18.56
C PHE A 211 -4.39 27.04 17.72
N SER A 212 -3.75 28.20 17.58
CA SER A 212 -4.30 29.34 16.85
C SER A 212 -3.24 29.98 15.95
N ARG A 213 -3.68 30.49 14.79
CA ARG A 213 -2.80 31.15 13.83
C ARG A 213 -2.38 32.53 14.37
N GLN A 214 -1.10 32.83 14.24
CA GLN A 214 -0.48 34.09 14.66
C GLN A 214 -0.40 35.08 13.48
N PRO A 215 -0.19 36.39 13.74
CA PRO A 215 -0.09 37.41 12.69
C PRO A 215 1.05 37.18 11.68
N ASP A 216 2.14 36.55 12.11
CA ASP A 216 3.28 36.19 11.26
C ASP A 216 3.04 34.93 10.39
N GLY A 217 1.87 34.32 10.52
CA GLY A 217 1.46 33.12 9.79
C GLY A 217 1.85 31.80 10.45
N THR A 218 2.63 31.82 11.54
CA THR A 218 2.89 30.64 12.37
C THR A 218 1.67 30.26 13.20
N PHE A 219 1.71 29.10 13.85
CA PHE A 219 0.70 28.68 14.82
C PHE A 219 1.30 28.63 16.23
N LEU A 220 0.46 28.92 17.23
CA LEU A 220 0.80 28.79 18.64
C LEU A 220 -0.21 27.88 19.32
N ALA A 221 0.28 26.80 19.92
CA ALA A 221 -0.52 25.92 20.76
C ALA A 221 -0.84 26.55 22.11
N SER A 222 -1.95 26.15 22.72
CA SER A 222 -2.18 26.35 24.15
C SER A 222 -1.04 25.71 24.94
N THR A 223 -0.62 26.35 26.04
CA THR A 223 0.40 25.82 26.93
C THR A 223 0.04 24.41 27.40
N VAL A 224 1.02 23.51 27.27
CA VAL A 224 0.90 22.11 27.69
C VAL A 224 1.57 21.96 29.04
N ASN A 225 0.81 21.61 30.07
CA ASN A 225 1.38 21.20 31.34
C ASN A 225 1.74 19.72 31.26
N ALA A 226 3.00 19.38 31.50
CA ALA A 226 3.44 17.99 31.43
C ALA A 226 4.46 17.64 32.51
N LEU A 227 4.62 16.34 32.77
CA LEU A 227 5.68 15.80 33.60
C LEU A 227 6.11 14.44 33.04
N GLY A 228 7.41 14.13 33.11
CA GLY A 228 7.96 12.85 32.67
C GLY A 228 8.14 12.76 31.15
N LYS A 229 8.14 11.53 30.61
CA LYS A 229 8.37 11.28 29.18
C LYS A 229 7.12 11.58 28.37
N ILE A 230 7.23 12.48 27.38
CA ILE A 230 6.15 12.80 26.45
C ILE A 230 6.58 12.64 24.99
N GLY A 231 5.61 12.50 24.10
CA GLY A 231 5.77 12.51 22.65
C GLY A 231 4.77 13.44 21.97
N VAL A 232 5.05 13.83 20.73
CA VAL A 232 4.16 14.68 19.92
C VAL A 232 3.67 13.90 18.70
N GLY A 233 2.43 14.11 18.31
CA GLY A 233 1.88 13.67 17.03
C GLY A 233 0.99 14.73 16.41
N PHE A 234 0.76 14.63 15.11
CA PHE A 234 -0.06 15.60 14.39
C PHE A 234 -0.92 14.94 13.30
N VAL A 235 -1.99 15.62 12.92
CA VAL A 235 -2.76 15.34 11.71
C VAL A 235 -2.53 16.49 10.76
N GLY A 236 -2.03 16.19 9.58
CA GLY A 236 -1.74 17.19 8.55
C GLY A 236 -1.59 16.55 7.18
N TYR A 237 -1.72 17.38 6.15
CA TYR A 237 -1.69 16.99 4.76
C TYR A 237 -1.20 18.15 3.90
N ASP A 238 -0.76 17.83 2.70
CA ASP A 238 -0.41 18.80 1.67
C ASP A 238 -1.50 18.91 0.59
N ARG A 239 -1.53 20.01 -0.16
CA ARG A 239 -2.45 20.19 -1.29
C ARG A 239 -1.81 21.04 -2.38
N LEU A 240 -1.45 20.38 -3.47
CA LEU A 240 -0.97 21.02 -4.70
C LEU A 240 -2.02 21.98 -5.31
N ASP A 241 -1.57 23.10 -5.87
CA ASP A 241 -2.44 24.20 -6.34
C ASP A 241 -3.54 23.77 -7.33
N MET A 242 -3.21 22.87 -8.27
CA MET A 242 -4.13 22.43 -9.32
C MET A 242 -4.95 21.17 -8.94
N ALA A 243 -4.90 20.74 -7.67
CA ALA A 243 -5.51 19.50 -7.22
C ALA A 243 -6.29 19.68 -5.90
N ALA A 244 -7.56 19.25 -5.88
CA ALA A 244 -8.39 19.33 -4.67
C ALA A 244 -8.16 18.18 -3.67
N ASN A 245 -7.49 17.09 -4.08
CA ASN A 245 -7.19 15.95 -3.21
C ASN A 245 -6.18 16.34 -2.13
N LYS A 246 -6.25 15.65 -0.99
CA LYS A 246 -5.21 15.73 0.05
C LYS A 246 -4.04 14.84 -0.37
N ASN A 247 -2.82 15.34 -0.20
CA ASN A 247 -1.57 14.63 -0.44
C ASN A 247 -0.76 14.47 0.84
N GLY A 248 0.24 13.58 0.81
CA GLY A 248 1.20 13.45 1.90
C GLY A 248 2.10 14.68 2.01
N VAL A 249 2.46 15.05 3.24
CA VAL A 249 3.52 16.05 3.49
C VAL A 249 4.87 15.47 3.08
N TYR A 250 5.82 16.31 2.64
CA TYR A 250 7.13 15.85 2.18
C TYR A 250 8.13 15.66 3.32
N ALA A 251 8.24 16.64 4.22
CA ALA A 251 9.18 16.58 5.33
C ALA A 251 8.57 17.14 6.62
N VAL A 252 9.04 16.61 7.75
CA VAL A 252 8.58 17.00 9.08
C VAL A 252 9.75 17.02 10.05
N SER A 253 9.82 18.06 10.89
CA SER A 253 10.77 18.12 12.00
C SER A 253 10.13 18.62 13.29
N LEU A 254 10.63 18.10 14.40
CA LEU A 254 10.33 18.52 15.76
C LEU A 254 11.62 18.94 16.43
N SER A 255 11.68 20.18 16.91
CA SER A 255 12.79 20.66 17.75
C SER A 255 12.30 21.04 19.15
N VAL A 256 13.22 20.97 20.12
CA VAL A 256 13.01 21.33 21.53
C VAL A 256 14.14 22.29 21.91
N ASN A 257 13.78 23.52 22.28
CA ASN A 257 14.75 24.58 22.61
C ASN A 257 15.84 24.75 21.52
N GLY A 258 15.45 24.62 20.25
CA GLY A 258 16.31 24.75 19.08
C GLY A 258 17.09 23.49 18.69
N LYS A 259 17.06 22.41 19.48
CA LYS A 259 17.68 21.13 19.13
C LYS A 259 16.67 20.21 18.43
N THR A 260 17.02 19.64 17.28
CA THR A 260 16.19 18.65 16.59
C THR A 260 16.07 17.36 17.41
N TYR A 261 14.84 16.93 17.64
CA TYR A 261 14.51 15.67 18.32
C TYR A 261 14.11 14.57 17.34
N CYS A 262 13.47 14.97 16.25
CA CYS A 262 13.05 14.07 15.17
C CYS A 262 12.98 14.88 13.89
N SER A 263 13.58 14.38 12.82
CA SER A 263 13.30 14.82 11.45
C SER A 263 13.21 13.60 10.52
N TYR A 264 12.32 13.69 9.54
CA TYR A 264 12.24 12.75 8.43
C TYR A 264 11.72 13.46 7.19
N ASP A 265 12.05 12.89 6.04
CA ASP A 265 11.49 13.29 4.76
C ASP A 265 11.04 12.08 3.93
N PHE A 266 10.55 12.37 2.74
CA PHE A 266 10.22 11.37 1.73
C PHE A 266 11.04 11.60 0.45
N GLU A 267 12.36 11.67 0.58
CA GLU A 267 13.27 11.62 -0.57
C GLU A 267 13.29 10.19 -1.17
N SER A 268 13.46 9.18 -0.31
CA SER A 268 13.52 7.76 -0.67
C SER A 268 13.11 6.86 0.51
N PHE A 269 12.77 5.60 0.23
CA PHE A 269 12.59 4.56 1.25
C PHE A 269 12.84 3.17 0.66
N SER A 270 12.88 2.13 1.51
CA SER A 270 12.94 0.73 1.03
C SER A 270 11.55 0.08 1.03
N PHE A 271 11.19 -0.64 -0.03
CA PHE A 271 9.94 -1.42 -0.05
C PHE A 271 9.86 -2.46 1.08
N GLY A 272 11.02 -2.95 1.56
CA GLY A 272 11.09 -3.93 2.64
C GLY A 272 10.66 -3.39 4.00
N GLU A 273 10.69 -2.07 4.20
CA GLU A 273 10.37 -1.44 5.49
C GLU A 273 9.03 -0.70 5.49
N THR A 274 8.36 -0.53 4.35
CA THR A 274 7.18 0.36 4.27
C THR A 274 6.05 -0.05 5.21
N ARG A 275 5.96 -1.32 5.61
CA ARG A 275 4.93 -1.79 6.56
C ARG A 275 5.13 -1.22 7.97
N TYR A 276 6.35 -0.80 8.31
CA TYR A 276 6.62 -0.08 9.56
C TYR A 276 5.97 1.31 9.61
N ILE A 277 5.32 1.77 8.54
CA ILE A 277 4.37 2.90 8.60
C ILE A 277 3.33 2.74 9.72
N ASN A 278 2.92 1.51 10.04
CA ASN A 278 1.99 1.21 11.14
C ASN A 278 2.57 1.57 12.52
N THR A 279 3.89 1.81 12.60
CA THR A 279 4.59 2.29 13.80
C THR A 279 4.91 3.79 13.74
N LEU A 280 4.84 4.42 12.54
CA LEU A 280 4.92 5.86 12.35
C LEU A 280 3.60 6.54 12.73
N ILE A 281 2.47 5.88 12.51
CA ILE A 281 1.15 6.39 12.88
C ILE A 281 0.67 5.87 14.24
N ASP A 282 -0.29 6.57 14.82
CA ASP A 282 -1.12 6.06 15.92
C ASP A 282 -2.16 5.07 15.35
N TYR A 283 -1.80 3.79 15.30
CA TYR A 283 -2.63 2.75 14.68
C TYR A 283 -3.90 2.44 15.49
N ASP A 284 -3.86 2.56 16.82
CA ASP A 284 -5.07 2.44 17.64
C ASP A 284 -6.07 3.54 17.29
N HIS A 285 -5.60 4.80 17.19
CA HIS A 285 -6.44 5.92 16.76
C HIS A 285 -7.01 5.70 15.35
N LEU A 286 -6.20 5.20 14.41
CA LEU A 286 -6.68 4.84 13.07
C LEU A 286 -7.78 3.77 13.12
N GLY A 287 -7.60 2.73 13.94
CA GLY A 287 -8.57 1.65 14.09
C GLY A 287 -9.90 2.08 14.71
N ARG A 288 -9.88 3.08 15.61
CA ARG A 288 -11.07 3.61 16.29
C ARG A 288 -11.77 4.73 15.53
N TYR A 289 -11.03 5.65 14.91
CA TYR A 289 -11.56 6.92 14.40
C TYR A 289 -11.34 7.14 12.90
N ARG A 290 -10.64 6.23 12.20
CA ARG A 290 -10.29 6.36 10.78
C ARG A 290 -9.49 7.63 10.44
N GLU A 291 -8.76 8.18 11.42
CA GLU A 291 -7.87 9.34 11.27
C GLU A 291 -6.42 8.90 11.53
N ARG A 292 -5.46 9.45 10.80
CA ARG A 292 -4.03 9.12 10.96
C ARG A 292 -3.31 10.24 11.68
N ILE A 293 -2.91 9.97 12.91
CA ILE A 293 -1.96 10.81 13.64
C ILE A 293 -0.56 10.31 13.30
N GLN A 294 0.28 11.17 12.72
CA GLN A 294 1.70 10.89 12.50
C GLN A 294 2.47 11.20 13.78
N LYS A 295 3.26 10.25 14.26
CA LYS A 295 4.05 10.39 15.49
C LYS A 295 5.43 10.95 15.17
N LEU A 296 5.91 11.84 16.04
CA LEU A 296 7.26 12.41 15.99
C LEU A 296 8.20 11.75 16.99
N PHE A 297 7.81 10.58 17.49
CA PHE A 297 8.61 9.73 18.37
C PHE A 297 8.59 8.29 17.86
N LYS A 298 9.72 7.62 17.98
CA LYS A 298 9.98 6.29 17.42
C LYS A 298 9.69 5.20 18.46
N SER A 299 8.69 4.39 18.17
CA SER A 299 8.38 3.14 18.89
C SER A 299 9.52 2.12 18.80
N PRO A 300 9.77 1.27 19.82
CA PRO A 300 10.83 0.26 19.79
C PRO A 300 10.79 -0.71 18.60
N GLY A 301 9.60 -1.01 18.07
CA GLY A 301 9.41 -1.90 16.91
C GLY A 301 9.49 -1.22 15.54
N ASN A 302 9.90 0.05 15.47
CA ASN A 302 9.99 0.82 14.23
C ASN A 302 11.39 0.67 13.61
N TYR A 303 11.45 0.18 12.37
CA TYR A 303 12.69 0.05 11.60
C TYR A 303 12.68 0.86 10.30
N LEU A 304 11.90 1.95 10.25
CA LEU A 304 11.95 2.88 9.12
C LEU A 304 13.30 3.58 9.04
N SER A 305 13.81 3.73 7.83
CA SER A 305 15.07 4.41 7.50
C SER A 305 14.88 5.88 7.09
N ILE A 306 13.64 6.37 7.05
CA ILE A 306 13.29 7.76 6.66
C ILE A 306 13.76 8.83 7.65
N TYR A 307 14.18 8.45 8.86
CA TYR A 307 14.61 9.41 9.87
C TYR A 307 16.03 9.91 9.56
N GLU A 308 16.18 11.21 9.33
CA GLU A 308 17.48 11.84 9.13
C GLU A 308 18.17 12.09 10.48
N GLU A 309 17.46 12.73 11.41
CA GLU A 309 17.91 12.98 12.77
C GLU A 309 16.91 12.43 13.79
N LEU A 310 17.44 11.76 14.82
CA LEU A 310 16.64 11.21 15.88
C LEU A 310 17.38 11.27 17.21
N TYR A 311 17.01 12.24 18.05
CA TYR A 311 17.52 12.36 19.41
C TYR A 311 16.51 11.80 20.40
N ASN A 312 16.97 10.92 21.30
CA ASN A 312 16.13 10.23 22.29
C ASN A 312 14.86 9.58 21.69
N ASN A 313 14.93 9.07 20.46
CA ASN A 313 13.77 8.54 19.74
C ASN A 313 12.61 9.53 19.60
N GLY A 314 12.88 10.85 19.58
CA GLY A 314 11.85 11.89 19.56
C GLY A 314 11.08 12.04 20.87
N ILE A 315 11.49 11.34 21.94
CA ILE A 315 10.89 11.40 23.26
C ILE A 315 11.47 12.58 24.03
N ILE A 316 10.60 13.36 24.65
CA ILE A 316 10.95 14.55 25.41
C ILE A 316 10.78 14.24 26.89
N GLU A 317 11.82 14.49 27.68
CA GLU A 317 11.78 14.32 29.13
C GLU A 317 11.53 15.67 29.80
N VAL A 318 10.34 15.83 30.37
CA VAL A 318 9.87 17.07 30.99
C VAL A 318 10.07 16.99 32.51
N GLY A 319 11.06 17.72 33.01
CA GLY A 319 11.30 17.89 34.44
C GLY A 319 10.40 18.95 35.08
N GLU A 320 10.04 18.76 36.34
CA GLU A 320 9.22 19.71 37.12
C GLU A 320 9.91 21.07 37.30
N GLY A 321 9.18 22.16 37.15
CA GLY A 321 9.66 23.54 37.25
C GLY A 321 10.44 24.04 36.02
N LEU A 322 10.55 23.25 34.96
CA LEU A 322 11.27 23.62 33.73
C LEU A 322 10.32 23.95 32.59
N SER A 323 10.69 24.92 31.76
CA SER A 323 9.92 25.33 30.58
C SER A 323 10.65 24.87 29.30
N TYR A 324 9.87 24.44 28.31
CA TYR A 324 10.37 23.98 27.02
C TYR A 324 9.58 24.65 25.90
N ASN A 325 10.28 25.05 24.84
CA ASN A 325 9.65 25.51 23.61
C ASN A 325 9.88 24.46 22.53
N LEU A 326 8.81 23.76 22.18
CA LEU A 326 8.81 22.79 21.10
C LEU A 326 8.38 23.49 19.81
N GLN A 327 9.00 23.16 18.69
CA GLN A 327 8.61 23.67 17.39
C GLN A 327 8.43 22.51 16.41
N LEU A 328 7.21 22.38 15.88
CA LEU A 328 6.86 21.49 14.79
C LEU A 328 6.92 22.27 13.47
N LEU A 329 7.71 21.77 12.52
CA LEU A 329 7.79 22.28 11.16
C LEU A 329 7.36 21.18 10.19
N ILE A 330 6.44 21.50 9.29
CA ILE A 330 5.96 20.61 8.22
C ILE A 330 6.17 21.35 6.90
N SER A 331 6.74 20.68 5.90
CA SER A 331 6.94 21.24 4.56
C SER A 331 6.50 20.30 3.45
N ASP A 332 6.13 20.88 2.32
CA ASP A 332 5.96 20.19 1.04
C ASP A 332 7.30 20.07 0.29
N PHE A 333 7.24 19.54 -0.93
CA PHE A 333 8.40 19.36 -1.79
C PHE A 333 8.96 20.68 -2.35
N LYS A 334 8.10 21.69 -2.56
CA LYS A 334 8.50 23.03 -3.06
C LYS A 334 9.11 23.91 -1.97
N GLY A 335 9.03 23.47 -0.72
CA GLY A 335 9.57 24.17 0.44
C GLY A 335 8.58 25.15 1.07
N ASN A 336 7.30 25.14 0.66
CA ASN A 336 6.28 25.84 1.45
C ASN A 336 6.11 25.12 2.78
N LYS A 337 5.79 25.87 3.84
CA LYS A 337 5.95 25.37 5.21
C LYS A 337 4.94 25.94 6.17
N VAL A 338 4.61 25.13 7.16
CA VAL A 338 3.84 25.52 8.34
C VAL A 338 4.65 25.25 9.60
N THR A 339 4.68 26.24 10.50
CA THR A 339 5.39 26.17 11.78
C THR A 339 4.39 26.31 12.92
N LEU A 340 4.46 25.41 13.89
CA LEU A 340 3.68 25.43 15.12
C LEU A 340 4.64 25.45 16.32
N ASN A 341 4.51 26.47 17.16
CA ASN A 341 5.20 26.56 18.44
C ASN A 341 4.31 26.00 19.57
N ILE A 342 4.90 25.19 20.44
CA ILE A 342 4.21 24.45 21.49
C ILE A 342 4.93 24.73 22.82
N PRO A 343 4.44 25.69 23.63
CA PRO A 343 4.98 25.93 24.95
C PRO A 343 4.61 24.78 25.89
N VAL A 344 5.61 24.19 26.54
CA VAL A 344 5.45 23.10 27.50
C VAL A 344 6.01 23.53 28.85
N GLU A 345 5.19 23.43 29.90
CA GLU A 345 5.58 23.71 31.28
C GLU A 345 5.65 22.41 32.08
N GLY A 346 6.78 22.21 32.74
CA GLY A 346 7.04 21.08 33.62
C GLY A 346 6.27 21.23 34.92
N LYS A 347 5.07 20.66 35.01
CA LYS A 347 4.18 20.84 36.16
C LYS A 347 3.51 19.54 36.54
N LYS A 348 3.60 19.18 37.82
CA LYS A 348 2.81 18.10 38.39
C LYS A 348 1.40 18.59 38.66
N GLU A 349 0.42 17.98 38.02
CA GLU A 349 -1.00 18.27 38.25
C GLU A 349 -1.73 17.04 38.82
N GLU A 350 -2.91 17.28 39.39
CA GLU A 350 -3.82 16.21 39.77
C GLU A 350 -4.40 15.56 38.50
N ILE A 351 -4.33 14.21 38.44
CA ILE A 351 -4.82 13.43 37.30
C ILE A 351 -6.34 13.39 37.32
N LYS A 352 -6.97 13.75 36.20
CA LYS A 352 -8.41 13.66 35.96
C LYS A 352 -8.79 12.56 34.98
N ILE A 353 -7.87 12.22 34.08
CA ILE A 353 -8.06 11.16 33.08
C ILE A 353 -6.97 10.12 33.33
N GLU A 354 -7.36 9.01 33.95
CA GLU A 354 -6.51 7.85 34.10
C GLU A 354 -6.40 7.07 32.78
N LYS A 355 -5.32 6.30 32.64
CA LYS A 355 -5.12 5.43 31.49
C LYS A 355 -6.12 4.28 31.53
N GLU A 356 -6.73 3.94 30.40
CA GLU A 356 -7.64 2.79 30.30
C GLU A 356 -6.85 1.50 30.62
N ASP A 357 -7.38 0.67 31.52
CA ASP A 357 -6.81 -0.64 31.82
C ASP A 357 -7.23 -1.63 30.74
N ASP A 358 -6.33 -1.88 29.79
CA ASP A 358 -6.53 -2.76 28.64
C ASP A 358 -6.06 -4.20 28.90
N ARG A 359 -5.82 -4.57 30.16
CA ARG A 359 -5.39 -5.92 30.53
C ARG A 359 -6.48 -6.95 30.24
N THR A 360 -6.07 -8.03 29.59
CA THR A 360 -6.88 -9.21 29.27
C THR A 360 -6.25 -10.46 29.85
N ASP A 361 -6.94 -11.60 29.75
CA ASP A 361 -6.44 -12.89 30.26
C ASP A 361 -5.14 -13.36 29.58
N TYR A 362 -4.89 -12.91 28.34
CA TYR A 362 -3.74 -13.31 27.55
C TYR A 362 -2.79 -12.14 27.29
N TYR A 363 -1.49 -12.43 27.31
CA TYR A 363 -0.43 -11.50 26.98
C TYR A 363 0.42 -12.06 25.84
N VAL A 364 0.68 -11.23 24.82
CA VAL A 364 1.51 -11.55 23.67
C VAL A 364 2.90 -10.98 23.87
N ILE A 365 3.92 -11.83 23.75
CA ILE A 365 5.31 -11.39 23.66
C ILE A 365 5.70 -11.39 22.19
N ALA A 366 5.86 -10.22 21.58
CA ALA A 366 6.06 -10.03 20.15
C ALA A 366 7.30 -10.76 19.62
N LYS A 367 8.36 -10.81 20.43
CA LYS A 367 9.63 -11.49 20.08
C LYS A 367 9.62 -13.00 20.29
N LYS A 368 8.46 -13.61 20.57
CA LYS A 368 8.30 -15.05 20.74
C LYS A 368 7.12 -15.56 19.91
N PRO A 369 7.10 -16.85 19.54
CA PRO A 369 5.87 -17.47 19.06
C PRO A 369 4.84 -17.53 20.20
N ASN A 370 3.58 -17.25 19.89
CA ASN A 370 2.45 -17.33 20.83
C ASN A 370 1.37 -18.25 20.25
N ASN A 371 0.90 -19.22 21.04
CA ASN A 371 -0.09 -20.21 20.61
C ASN A 371 -1.23 -20.29 21.63
N TYR A 372 -2.47 -20.19 21.14
CA TYR A 372 -3.66 -20.20 21.97
C TYR A 372 -4.67 -21.21 21.41
N ASP A 373 -5.22 -22.05 22.29
CA ASP A 373 -6.33 -22.94 21.97
C ASP A 373 -7.61 -22.38 22.60
N LEU A 374 -8.54 -21.94 21.76
CA LEU A 374 -9.81 -21.36 22.20
C LEU A 374 -10.93 -22.42 22.26
N GLY A 375 -10.60 -23.70 22.07
CA GLY A 375 -11.54 -24.83 22.01
C GLY A 375 -12.42 -24.89 20.76
N GLY A 376 -12.65 -23.76 20.07
CA GLY A 376 -13.31 -23.70 18.76
C GLY A 376 -12.33 -23.50 17.59
N ALA A 377 -11.18 -22.88 17.86
CA ALA A 377 -10.09 -22.74 16.91
C ALA A 377 -8.76 -22.57 17.66
N LYS A 378 -7.67 -22.92 17.00
CA LYS A 378 -6.30 -22.62 17.45
C LYS A 378 -5.79 -21.39 16.74
N VAL A 379 -5.16 -20.49 17.48
CA VAL A 379 -4.57 -19.25 16.95
C VAL A 379 -3.08 -19.27 17.23
N TYR A 380 -2.29 -19.16 16.17
CA TYR A 380 -0.83 -19.15 16.26
C TYR A 380 -0.27 -17.88 15.65
N PHE A 381 0.48 -17.15 16.47
CA PHE A 381 1.24 -15.97 16.10
C PHE A 381 2.73 -16.35 16.04
N PRO A 382 3.35 -16.41 14.85
CA PRO A 382 4.81 -16.50 14.74
C PRO A 382 5.50 -15.35 15.48
N GLU A 383 6.78 -15.50 15.80
CA GLU A 383 7.59 -14.39 16.28
C GLU A 383 7.57 -13.21 15.30
N ASN A 384 7.63 -11.99 15.84
CA ASN A 384 7.56 -10.72 15.12
C ASN A 384 6.25 -10.56 14.31
N THR A 385 5.18 -11.21 14.75
CA THR A 385 3.83 -10.94 14.20
C THR A 385 3.37 -9.53 14.54
N PHE A 386 3.60 -9.08 15.77
CA PHE A 386 3.29 -7.74 16.23
C PHE A 386 4.58 -6.94 16.45
N TYR A 387 4.44 -5.62 16.52
CA TYR A 387 5.58 -4.71 16.70
C TYR A 387 6.03 -4.59 18.15
N GLU A 388 5.10 -4.78 19.09
CA GLU A 388 5.28 -4.57 20.53
C GLU A 388 4.47 -5.63 21.30
N ASP A 389 4.86 -5.86 22.55
CA ASP A 389 4.14 -6.75 23.47
C ASP A 389 2.84 -6.07 23.92
N PHE A 390 1.76 -6.83 24.10
CA PHE A 390 0.47 -6.28 24.52
C PHE A 390 -0.48 -7.36 25.06
N TYR A 391 -1.53 -6.94 25.76
CA TYR A 391 -2.63 -7.79 26.18
C TYR A 391 -3.59 -8.05 25.02
N ILE A 392 -3.85 -9.33 24.72
CA ILE A 392 -4.69 -9.73 23.60
C ILE A 392 -6.04 -10.28 24.07
N ASP A 393 -7.12 -9.67 23.56
CA ASP A 393 -8.49 -10.12 23.82
C ASP A 393 -8.86 -11.30 22.92
N LEU A 394 -8.88 -12.51 23.47
CA LEU A 394 -9.27 -13.72 22.75
C LEU A 394 -10.57 -14.28 23.31
N LYS A 395 -11.61 -14.37 22.47
CA LYS A 395 -12.94 -14.81 22.89
C LYS A 395 -13.44 -15.96 22.02
N LYS A 396 -14.00 -16.96 22.68
CA LYS A 396 -14.75 -18.07 22.05
C LYS A 396 -16.24 -17.69 22.01
N GLY A 397 -16.81 -17.65 20.80
CA GLY A 397 -18.26 -17.60 20.59
C GLY A 397 -18.86 -19.00 20.40
N GLN A 398 -20.12 -19.06 19.97
CA GLN A 398 -20.79 -20.35 19.68
C GLN A 398 -20.15 -21.06 18.47
N ASP A 399 -20.08 -20.35 17.35
CA ASP A 399 -19.46 -20.82 16.09
C ASP A 399 -18.37 -19.85 15.58
N THR A 400 -17.92 -18.94 16.44
CA THR A 400 -16.96 -17.89 16.10
C THR A 400 -15.78 -17.88 17.07
N VAL A 401 -14.65 -17.34 16.62
CA VAL A 401 -13.56 -16.90 17.49
C VAL A 401 -13.23 -15.44 17.19
N THR A 402 -13.13 -14.63 18.24
CA THR A 402 -12.70 -13.23 18.12
C THR A 402 -11.27 -13.10 18.60
N ILE A 403 -10.43 -12.55 17.73
CA ILE A 403 -9.00 -12.37 17.92
C ILE A 403 -8.73 -10.87 17.94
N HIS A 404 -9.02 -10.25 19.08
CA HIS A 404 -8.86 -8.83 19.37
C HIS A 404 -9.53 -7.87 18.36
N ARG A 405 -9.63 -6.59 18.72
CA ARG A 405 -10.10 -5.57 17.77
C ARG A 405 -8.98 -5.25 16.79
N ASN A 406 -9.34 -4.80 15.58
CA ASN A 406 -8.38 -4.36 14.56
C ASN A 406 -7.75 -2.98 14.86
N THR A 407 -7.31 -2.78 16.09
CA THR A 407 -6.64 -1.60 16.65
C THR A 407 -5.16 -1.83 16.94
N VAL A 408 -4.68 -3.09 16.81
CA VAL A 408 -3.25 -3.43 16.88
C VAL A 408 -2.81 -3.97 15.51
N PRO A 409 -1.73 -3.43 14.91
CA PRO A 409 -1.30 -3.85 13.58
C PRO A 409 -0.44 -5.11 13.63
N ALA A 410 -0.80 -6.13 12.83
CA ALA A 410 0.08 -7.26 12.58
C ALA A 410 1.04 -6.97 11.40
N HIS A 411 2.34 -7.14 11.65
CA HIS A 411 3.40 -7.09 10.67
C HIS A 411 3.42 -8.36 9.79
N ARG A 412 3.38 -9.54 10.41
CA ARG A 412 3.37 -10.85 9.72
C ARG A 412 1.99 -11.49 9.77
N ASN A 413 1.73 -12.42 8.83
CA ASN A 413 0.53 -13.23 8.90
C ASN A 413 0.58 -14.13 10.14
N PHE A 414 -0.52 -14.19 10.88
CA PHE A 414 -0.79 -15.25 11.84
C PHE A 414 -1.74 -16.28 11.23
N THR A 415 -1.89 -17.42 11.91
CA THR A 415 -2.76 -18.52 11.45
C THR A 415 -3.92 -18.75 12.40
N ILE A 416 -5.07 -19.07 11.82
CA ILE A 416 -6.28 -19.50 12.52
C ILE A 416 -6.62 -20.88 11.99
N THR A 417 -6.73 -21.86 12.87
CA THR A 417 -7.00 -23.26 12.51
C THR A 417 -8.28 -23.74 13.19
N PHE A 418 -9.27 -24.12 12.38
CA PHE A 418 -10.49 -24.77 12.84
C PHE A 418 -10.43 -26.28 12.64
N ASP A 419 -11.05 -27.00 13.57
CA ASP A 419 -11.35 -28.41 13.42
C ASP A 419 -12.70 -28.56 12.67
N VAL A 420 -12.75 -29.47 11.70
CA VAL A 420 -13.94 -29.72 10.87
C VAL A 420 -14.48 -31.15 11.01
N ASP A 421 -14.10 -31.89 12.05
CA ASP A 421 -14.56 -33.28 12.29
C ASP A 421 -16.08 -33.40 12.36
N LYS A 422 -16.75 -32.37 12.87
CA LYS A 422 -18.22 -32.31 12.96
C LYS A 422 -18.93 -32.24 11.61
N TYR A 423 -18.22 -31.94 10.52
CA TYR A 423 -18.79 -31.82 9.17
C TYR A 423 -18.53 -33.07 8.32
N PRO A 424 -19.50 -33.56 7.53
CA PRO A 424 -19.28 -34.64 6.57
C PRO A 424 -18.24 -34.26 5.50
N GLU A 425 -17.46 -35.23 5.01
CA GLU A 425 -16.39 -34.98 4.02
C GLU A 425 -16.88 -34.29 2.74
N GLU A 426 -18.09 -34.60 2.27
CA GLU A 426 -18.67 -33.97 1.09
C GLU A 426 -18.95 -32.47 1.29
N GLU A 427 -19.33 -32.07 2.51
CA GLU A 427 -19.58 -30.66 2.81
C GLU A 427 -18.29 -29.86 3.00
N ARG A 428 -17.20 -30.51 3.42
CA ARG A 428 -15.89 -29.88 3.64
C ARG A 428 -15.33 -29.22 2.38
N LYS A 429 -15.66 -29.75 1.19
CA LYS A 429 -15.23 -29.15 -0.10
C LYS A 429 -15.74 -27.72 -0.25
N GLN A 430 -16.95 -27.44 0.23
CA GLN A 430 -17.64 -26.15 0.13
C GLN A 430 -17.46 -25.25 1.36
N LEU A 431 -16.80 -25.73 2.41
CA LEU A 431 -16.49 -24.96 3.61
C LEU A 431 -15.20 -24.13 3.47
N PHE A 432 -15.14 -22.98 4.11
CA PHE A 432 -13.95 -22.13 4.18
C PHE A 432 -13.96 -21.29 5.47
N ILE A 433 -12.81 -20.74 5.85
CA ILE A 433 -12.73 -19.79 6.97
C ILE A 433 -13.09 -18.41 6.45
N ALA A 434 -14.04 -17.75 7.13
CA ALA A 434 -14.46 -16.40 6.82
C ALA A 434 -14.07 -15.43 7.96
N ARG A 435 -13.76 -14.19 7.59
CA ARG A 435 -13.75 -13.06 8.53
C ARG A 435 -15.11 -12.39 8.51
N LEU A 436 -15.68 -12.08 9.66
CA LEU A 436 -16.95 -11.37 9.77
C LEU A 436 -16.74 -9.86 9.80
N ASP A 437 -17.56 -9.12 9.05
CA ASP A 437 -17.66 -7.66 9.18
C ASP A 437 -18.52 -7.25 10.40
N GLU A 438 -18.72 -5.94 10.60
CA GLU A 438 -19.53 -5.41 11.71
C GLU A 438 -21.01 -5.80 11.63
N ARG A 439 -21.49 -6.22 10.45
CA ARG A 439 -22.85 -6.70 10.18
C ARG A 439 -22.92 -8.23 10.16
N LEU A 440 -21.84 -8.91 10.53
CA LEU A 440 -21.69 -10.38 10.50
C LEU A 440 -21.74 -10.99 9.10
N ASN A 441 -21.49 -10.22 8.04
CA ASN A 441 -21.33 -10.77 6.71
C ASN A 441 -19.97 -11.47 6.60
N PRO A 442 -19.93 -12.72 6.09
CA PRO A 442 -18.69 -13.44 5.88
C PRO A 442 -17.92 -12.89 4.66
N SER A 443 -16.64 -12.63 4.86
CA SER A 443 -15.66 -12.41 3.79
C SER A 443 -14.77 -13.63 3.67
N TYR A 444 -14.65 -14.16 2.45
CA TYR A 444 -13.76 -15.27 2.14
C TYR A 444 -12.32 -15.00 2.57
N LEU A 445 -11.67 -16.03 3.11
CA LEU A 445 -10.22 -16.11 3.27
C LEU A 445 -9.73 -17.38 2.60
N ASN A 446 -8.59 -17.27 1.93
CA ASN A 446 -7.90 -18.44 1.39
C ASN A 446 -7.65 -19.46 2.51
N THR A 447 -8.25 -20.64 2.37
CA THR A 447 -8.32 -21.67 3.39
C THR A 447 -7.58 -22.92 2.96
N TYR A 448 -6.49 -23.22 3.63
CA TYR A 448 -5.71 -24.44 3.45
C TYR A 448 -6.40 -25.60 4.17
N LYS A 449 -6.87 -26.59 3.42
CA LYS A 449 -7.56 -27.78 3.93
C LYS A 449 -6.57 -28.95 4.04
N ARG A 450 -6.39 -29.52 5.23
CA ARG A 450 -5.51 -30.67 5.47
C ARG A 450 -6.17 -31.64 6.45
N GLY A 451 -6.60 -32.80 5.93
CA GLY A 451 -7.37 -33.77 6.70
C GLY A 451 -8.59 -33.10 7.34
N ASN A 452 -8.62 -33.10 8.67
CA ASN A 452 -9.73 -32.56 9.47
C ASN A 452 -9.48 -31.13 9.98
N THR A 453 -8.49 -30.44 9.43
CA THR A 453 -8.14 -29.07 9.87
C THR A 453 -8.15 -28.09 8.71
N PHE A 454 -8.80 -26.96 8.94
CA PHE A 454 -8.86 -25.84 8.00
C PHE A 454 -8.04 -24.71 8.58
N THR A 455 -7.12 -24.13 7.80
CA THR A 455 -6.23 -23.06 8.26
C THR A 455 -6.28 -21.86 7.33
N ALA A 456 -6.40 -20.66 7.89
CA ALA A 456 -6.28 -19.41 7.15
C ALA A 456 -5.10 -18.59 7.66
N ARG A 457 -4.49 -17.81 6.76
CA ARG A 457 -3.42 -16.85 7.07
C ARG A 457 -3.93 -15.44 6.91
N THR A 458 -3.74 -14.58 7.90
CA THR A 458 -4.24 -13.21 7.88
C THR A 458 -3.37 -12.28 8.72
N ARG A 459 -3.44 -10.98 8.44
CA ARG A 459 -2.85 -9.90 9.25
C ARG A 459 -3.91 -9.04 9.94
N ASN A 460 -5.18 -9.32 9.68
CA ASN A 460 -6.27 -8.55 10.23
C ASN A 460 -6.73 -9.19 11.53
N LEU A 461 -6.90 -8.41 12.58
CA LEU A 461 -7.55 -8.88 13.81
C LEU A 461 -9.08 -8.79 13.63
N GLY A 462 -9.84 -9.52 14.45
CA GLY A 462 -11.31 -9.52 14.40
C GLY A 462 -11.94 -10.91 14.59
N THR A 463 -13.17 -11.06 14.11
CA THR A 463 -13.99 -12.26 14.32
C THR A 463 -13.96 -13.18 13.10
N TYR A 464 -13.82 -14.48 13.36
CA TYR A 464 -13.67 -15.52 12.34
C TYR A 464 -14.62 -16.69 12.59
N THR A 465 -15.03 -17.35 11.52
CA THR A 465 -15.93 -18.53 11.55
C THR A 465 -15.67 -19.45 10.35
N LEU A 466 -16.32 -20.61 10.32
CA LEU A 466 -16.45 -21.44 9.13
C LEU A 466 -17.73 -21.07 8.39
N ALA A 467 -17.62 -20.72 7.11
CA ALA A 467 -18.74 -20.45 6.21
C ALA A 467 -18.81 -21.53 5.12
N LYS A 468 -19.98 -21.70 4.51
CA LYS A 468 -20.25 -22.68 3.44
C LYS A 468 -20.76 -21.95 2.20
N ASP A 469 -20.20 -22.28 1.05
CA ASP A 469 -20.66 -21.80 -0.25
C ASP A 469 -21.02 -22.96 -1.17
N THR A 470 -22.30 -23.01 -1.58
CA THR A 470 -22.82 -24.06 -2.45
C THR A 470 -23.35 -23.53 -3.78
N VAL A 471 -23.26 -22.22 -4.00
CA VAL A 471 -23.89 -21.57 -5.15
C VAL A 471 -22.82 -21.37 -6.22
N PRO A 472 -22.94 -21.97 -7.41
CA PRO A 472 -21.99 -21.73 -8.49
C PRO A 472 -21.98 -20.28 -8.97
N PRO A 473 -20.84 -19.77 -9.49
CA PRO A 473 -20.77 -18.47 -10.14
C PRO A 473 -21.79 -18.28 -11.24
N THR A 474 -22.18 -17.04 -11.52
CA THR A 474 -23.05 -16.72 -12.65
C THR A 474 -22.26 -16.16 -13.84
N ILE A 475 -22.68 -16.54 -15.06
CA ILE A 475 -22.08 -16.05 -16.31
C ILE A 475 -23.21 -15.49 -17.19
N ARG A 476 -23.07 -14.25 -17.65
CA ARG A 476 -24.08 -13.57 -18.50
C ARG A 476 -23.43 -12.86 -19.67
N THR A 477 -24.02 -12.94 -20.86
CA THR A 477 -23.55 -12.14 -22.00
C THR A 477 -23.76 -10.65 -21.70
N LYS A 478 -22.78 -9.80 -22.06
CA LYS A 478 -22.82 -8.36 -21.74
C LYS A 478 -23.22 -7.51 -22.94
N ASN A 479 -22.59 -7.72 -24.09
CA ASN A 479 -22.78 -6.88 -25.28
C ASN A 479 -23.37 -7.63 -26.49
N PHE A 480 -23.73 -8.90 -26.33
CA PHE A 480 -24.28 -9.74 -27.41
C PHE A 480 -25.35 -10.71 -26.91
N LYS A 481 -26.10 -11.28 -27.85
CA LYS A 481 -27.13 -12.31 -27.62
C LYS A 481 -26.79 -13.60 -28.35
N GLU A 482 -27.39 -14.70 -27.90
CA GLU A 482 -27.32 -15.98 -28.59
C GLU A 482 -27.78 -15.84 -30.06
N LYS A 483 -27.05 -16.47 -30.99
CA LYS A 483 -27.30 -16.49 -32.44
C LYS A 483 -27.29 -15.10 -33.09
N GLN A 484 -26.64 -14.12 -32.46
CA GLN A 484 -26.47 -12.78 -33.03
C GLN A 484 -25.34 -12.73 -34.07
N TRP A 485 -25.50 -11.89 -35.09
CA TRP A 485 -24.43 -11.51 -36.00
C TRP A 485 -23.52 -10.44 -35.39
N LEU A 486 -22.23 -10.73 -35.28
CA LEU A 486 -21.23 -9.89 -34.61
C LEU A 486 -20.21 -9.24 -35.56
N ASN A 487 -20.51 -9.13 -36.85
CA ASN A 487 -19.58 -8.58 -37.85
C ASN A 487 -19.03 -7.17 -37.51
N ASN A 488 -19.86 -6.33 -36.87
CA ASN A 488 -19.49 -4.96 -36.50
C ASN A 488 -18.91 -4.84 -35.08
N TYR A 489 -18.74 -5.95 -34.37
CA TYR A 489 -18.22 -5.96 -33.01
C TYR A 489 -16.72 -6.13 -33.04
N ARG A 490 -16.00 -5.25 -32.34
CA ARG A 490 -14.57 -5.43 -32.07
C ARG A 490 -14.31 -6.35 -30.88
N TYR A 491 -15.20 -6.31 -29.90
CA TYR A 491 -15.06 -7.05 -28.66
C TYR A 491 -16.29 -7.90 -28.36
N LEU A 492 -16.05 -9.03 -27.71
CA LEU A 492 -17.08 -9.83 -27.06
C LEU A 492 -16.86 -9.74 -25.55
N SER A 493 -17.93 -9.49 -24.79
CA SER A 493 -17.83 -9.40 -23.33
C SER A 493 -18.90 -10.23 -22.62
N VAL A 494 -18.49 -10.86 -21.52
CA VAL A 494 -19.37 -11.55 -20.58
C VAL A 494 -19.15 -11.00 -19.16
N HIS A 495 -20.21 -10.98 -18.37
CA HIS A 495 -20.16 -10.66 -16.95
C HIS A 495 -20.06 -11.97 -16.15
N ILE A 496 -19.18 -11.98 -15.15
CA ILE A 496 -19.00 -13.12 -14.25
C ILE A 496 -19.15 -12.64 -12.80
N SER A 497 -19.87 -13.37 -11.96
CA SER A 497 -20.03 -12.99 -10.55
C SER A 497 -20.08 -14.22 -9.66
N ASP A 498 -19.64 -14.05 -8.42
CA ASP A 498 -19.84 -14.99 -7.34
C ASP A 498 -20.36 -14.23 -6.11
N ASP A 499 -21.23 -14.89 -5.34
CA ASP A 499 -22.05 -14.25 -4.32
C ASP A 499 -21.39 -14.32 -2.93
N LEU A 500 -20.36 -15.16 -2.74
CA LEU A 500 -19.80 -15.44 -1.43
C LEU A 500 -18.29 -15.75 -1.43
N SER A 501 -17.85 -16.87 -2.01
CA SER A 501 -16.45 -17.28 -1.95
C SER A 501 -15.54 -16.53 -2.93
N GLY A 502 -16.11 -15.84 -3.91
CA GLY A 502 -15.41 -15.11 -4.97
C GLY A 502 -14.98 -16.02 -6.12
N VAL A 503 -14.67 -15.42 -7.27
CA VAL A 503 -14.15 -16.15 -8.44
C VAL A 503 -12.67 -16.53 -8.20
N ASP A 504 -12.34 -17.80 -8.41
CA ASP A 504 -10.96 -18.32 -8.39
C ASP A 504 -10.35 -18.27 -9.79
N SER A 505 -11.01 -18.89 -10.75
CA SER A 505 -10.47 -19.08 -12.09
C SER A 505 -11.54 -19.03 -13.18
N TYR A 506 -11.10 -18.75 -14.41
CA TYR A 506 -11.93 -18.81 -15.60
C TYR A 506 -11.13 -19.35 -16.79
N SER A 507 -11.84 -19.90 -17.77
CA SER A 507 -11.29 -20.29 -19.06
C SER A 507 -12.33 -20.07 -20.14
N ALA A 508 -11.90 -19.71 -21.34
CA ALA A 508 -12.77 -19.57 -22.48
C ALA A 508 -12.20 -20.25 -23.71
N THR A 509 -13.09 -20.84 -24.50
CA THR A 509 -12.76 -21.36 -25.83
C THR A 509 -13.69 -20.77 -26.88
N LEU A 510 -13.17 -20.66 -28.09
CA LEU A 510 -13.90 -20.28 -29.28
C LEU A 510 -13.73 -21.39 -30.30
N ASN A 511 -14.84 -22.07 -30.62
CA ASN A 511 -14.83 -23.28 -31.45
C ASN A 511 -13.92 -24.41 -30.92
N GLY A 512 -13.76 -24.50 -29.60
CA GLY A 512 -12.89 -25.48 -28.94
C GLY A 512 -11.43 -25.04 -28.77
N GLU A 513 -11.02 -23.94 -29.40
CA GLU A 513 -9.67 -23.38 -29.23
C GLU A 513 -9.64 -22.36 -28.09
N TRP A 514 -8.62 -22.40 -27.25
CA TRP A 514 -8.49 -21.45 -26.14
C TRP A 514 -8.32 -20.02 -26.65
N ILE A 515 -9.00 -19.07 -26.00
CA ILE A 515 -8.88 -17.65 -26.30
C ILE A 515 -8.51 -16.84 -25.06
N LEU A 516 -7.75 -15.77 -25.26
CA LEU A 516 -7.38 -14.84 -24.20
C LEU A 516 -8.57 -13.94 -23.86
N MET A 517 -9.15 -14.12 -22.68
CA MET A 517 -10.11 -13.17 -22.12
C MET A 517 -9.38 -12.23 -21.14
N GLU A 518 -9.48 -10.93 -21.32
CA GLU A 518 -9.02 -9.95 -20.35
C GLU A 518 -10.06 -9.78 -19.24
N TYR A 519 -9.64 -9.98 -17.99
CA TYR A 519 -10.51 -9.83 -16.82
C TYR A 519 -10.32 -8.47 -16.14
N GLU A 520 -11.40 -7.71 -16.00
CA GLU A 520 -11.45 -6.47 -15.22
C GLU A 520 -12.30 -6.69 -13.95
N PRO A 521 -11.68 -6.96 -12.79
CA PRO A 521 -12.39 -7.26 -11.54
C PRO A 521 -13.31 -6.14 -11.07
N LYS A 522 -12.99 -4.86 -11.35
CA LYS A 522 -13.82 -3.72 -10.92
C LYS A 522 -15.20 -3.72 -11.57
N THR A 523 -15.32 -4.36 -12.75
CA THR A 523 -16.58 -4.45 -13.49
C THR A 523 -17.03 -5.89 -13.69
N ASN A 524 -16.35 -6.86 -13.08
CA ASN A 524 -16.68 -8.27 -13.17
C ASN A 524 -16.86 -8.72 -14.63
N THR A 525 -16.00 -8.25 -15.52
CA THR A 525 -16.16 -8.42 -16.97
C THR A 525 -14.96 -9.12 -17.57
N LEU A 526 -15.22 -10.20 -18.32
CA LEU A 526 -14.27 -10.82 -19.24
C LEU A 526 -14.49 -10.26 -20.65
N THR A 527 -13.41 -9.86 -21.32
CA THR A 527 -13.47 -9.29 -22.68
C THR A 527 -12.50 -10.00 -23.62
N TYR A 528 -13.00 -10.44 -24.77
CA TYR A 528 -12.22 -10.94 -25.89
C TYR A 528 -12.12 -9.88 -26.99
N ASN A 529 -10.94 -9.73 -27.58
CA ASN A 529 -10.72 -8.91 -28.77
C ASN A 529 -10.69 -9.79 -30.01
N PHE A 530 -11.58 -9.55 -30.97
CA PHE A 530 -11.63 -10.32 -32.22
C PHE A 530 -10.40 -10.12 -33.12
N ASP A 531 -9.59 -9.09 -32.87
CA ASP A 531 -8.33 -8.89 -33.59
C ASP A 531 -7.26 -9.94 -33.20
N ASP A 532 -7.47 -10.71 -32.12
CA ASP A 532 -6.46 -11.63 -31.57
C ASP A 532 -6.38 -12.98 -32.30
N THR A 533 -7.49 -13.49 -32.81
CA THR A 533 -7.53 -14.78 -33.52
C THR A 533 -8.42 -14.65 -34.75
N ILE A 534 -7.90 -15.09 -35.90
CA ILE A 534 -8.68 -15.13 -37.14
C ILE A 534 -9.71 -16.25 -37.04
N LEU A 535 -10.98 -15.90 -37.25
CA LEU A 535 -12.08 -16.85 -37.27
C LEU A 535 -12.28 -17.37 -38.69
N ASP A 536 -12.21 -18.68 -38.87
CA ASP A 536 -12.37 -19.38 -40.15
C ASP A 536 -13.80 -19.91 -40.35
N LYS A 537 -14.68 -19.74 -39.37
CA LYS A 537 -16.05 -20.30 -39.35
C LYS A 537 -17.11 -19.23 -39.22
N LYS A 538 -18.10 -19.31 -40.11
CA LYS A 538 -19.29 -18.44 -40.11
C LYS A 538 -20.10 -18.52 -38.81
N GLN A 539 -20.23 -19.73 -38.26
CA GLN A 539 -20.84 -19.97 -36.96
C GLN A 539 -19.74 -20.26 -35.96
N CYS A 540 -19.70 -19.47 -34.89
CA CYS A 540 -18.77 -19.62 -33.80
C CYS A 540 -19.52 -20.04 -32.52
N VAL A 541 -18.88 -20.84 -31.68
CA VAL A 541 -19.38 -21.20 -30.36
C VAL A 541 -18.39 -20.69 -29.31
N LEU A 542 -18.84 -19.76 -28.48
CA LEU A 542 -18.12 -19.34 -27.29
C LEU A 542 -18.49 -20.27 -26.14
N GLU A 543 -17.49 -20.83 -25.48
CA GLU A 543 -17.66 -21.52 -24.20
C GLU A 543 -16.85 -20.77 -23.13
N VAL A 544 -17.48 -20.39 -22.02
CA VAL A 544 -16.82 -19.75 -20.88
C VAL A 544 -17.14 -20.56 -19.63
N THR A 545 -16.10 -20.99 -18.92
CA THR A 545 -16.22 -21.71 -17.64
C THR A 545 -15.62 -20.86 -16.54
N VAL A 546 -16.33 -20.74 -15.42
CA VAL A 546 -15.92 -19.98 -14.22
C VAL A 546 -16.05 -20.87 -13.00
N THR A 547 -15.02 -20.87 -12.16
CA THR A 547 -14.94 -21.64 -10.91
C THR A 547 -14.71 -20.70 -9.74
N ASP A 548 -15.44 -20.90 -8.64
CA ASP A 548 -15.28 -20.13 -7.40
C ASP A 548 -14.13 -20.68 -6.51
N ASN A 549 -13.85 -19.99 -5.40
CA ASN A 549 -12.78 -20.38 -4.48
C ASN A 549 -13.05 -21.64 -3.64
N VAL A 550 -14.21 -22.29 -3.80
CA VAL A 550 -14.54 -23.57 -3.15
C VAL A 550 -14.83 -24.70 -4.15
N GLY A 551 -14.69 -24.44 -5.46
CA GLY A 551 -14.79 -25.41 -6.54
C GLY A 551 -16.17 -25.52 -7.20
N ASN A 552 -17.15 -24.68 -6.85
CA ASN A 552 -18.41 -24.65 -7.62
C ASN A 552 -18.13 -24.02 -8.99
N THR A 553 -18.70 -24.61 -10.04
CA THR A 553 -18.38 -24.25 -11.42
C THR A 553 -19.65 -24.04 -12.25
N SER A 554 -19.60 -23.05 -13.14
CA SER A 554 -20.62 -22.79 -14.16
C SER A 554 -19.99 -22.68 -15.54
N THR A 555 -20.72 -23.12 -16.57
CA THR A 555 -20.31 -23.01 -17.98
C THR A 555 -21.41 -22.36 -18.80
N LEU A 556 -21.06 -21.33 -19.56
CA LEU A 556 -21.90 -20.73 -20.59
C LEU A 556 -21.39 -21.19 -21.96
N ALA A 557 -22.23 -21.90 -22.72
CA ALA A 557 -21.99 -22.19 -24.13
C ALA A 557 -23.00 -21.43 -24.99
N THR A 558 -22.55 -20.54 -25.87
CA THR A 558 -23.44 -19.71 -26.68
C THR A 558 -22.93 -19.55 -28.13
N PRO A 559 -23.75 -19.90 -29.14
CA PRO A 559 -23.40 -19.67 -30.53
C PRO A 559 -23.59 -18.21 -30.94
N PHE A 560 -22.77 -17.74 -31.87
CA PHE A 560 -22.95 -16.47 -32.60
C PHE A 560 -22.48 -16.62 -34.05
N TYR A 561 -22.77 -15.63 -34.89
CA TYR A 561 -22.36 -15.62 -36.29
C TYR A 561 -21.37 -14.48 -36.57
N ARG A 562 -20.32 -14.75 -37.34
CA ARG A 562 -19.38 -13.73 -37.82
C ARG A 562 -18.83 -14.15 -39.18
N ASN A 563 -18.69 -13.20 -40.10
CA ASN A 563 -18.06 -13.39 -41.41
C ASN A 563 -16.60 -12.99 -41.42
#